data_AF-A0A8T4DI45-F1
#
_entry.id   AF-A0A8T4DI45-F1
#
_cell.length_a   1.000
_cell.length_b   1.000
_cell.length_c   1.000
_cell.angle_alpha   90.00
_cell.angle_beta   90.00
_cell.angle_gamma   90.00
#
_symmetry.space_group_name_H-M   'P 1'
#
loop_
_entity.id
_entity.type
_entity.pdbx_description
1 polymer ?
#
loop_
_entity_poly.entity_id
_entity_poly.type
_entity_poly.pdbx_seq_one_letter_code
_entity_poly.pdbx_strand_id
1 'polypeptide(L)'
;MRKTQLFKITIIFLILMFCSLSPCAADVDFNVQRQDVEINIYEDWSVEIWYYLTIETTLGPHNGIYLGIPDSNISDFGASVGNEMLKVEKTTYNGGDVLKIYFPETKYSGDITDMKVSFWAYDRLFPDQTNDEYIGMFFIPATWQGRTIPDQSITYILPEGVSANEVKFVPNPDSIFEDDRTSIYFEEFYATPESFDTNVLFPKAYLVPEDEKRENPSSGGGGGSSTSFFFMIAAAIFLFVIVIIIIGVIMGLKKGKKKYVSPELAMESLGVRKDLDNVEAAVVLGSDPIKVINLMVLGIVKKGLGVVESWGPLTMTIQKEEKDEKALKCPNCGAPLASGVDKQKCDYCGSEVELRGRPTHYENQFMLHALKK
;
A
#
# COMPACT_ATOMS: atom_id res chain seq x y z
N MET A 1 -28.17 26.08 -7.17
CA MET A 1 -28.74 24.75 -6.87
C MET A 1 -27.86 23.56 -7.28
N ARG A 2 -27.01 23.62 -8.33
CA ARG A 2 -26.14 22.49 -8.74
C ARG A 2 -24.92 22.21 -7.83
N LYS A 3 -24.29 23.25 -7.25
CA LYS A 3 -23.08 23.09 -6.41
C LYS A 3 -23.36 22.42 -5.07
N THR A 4 -24.51 22.70 -4.45
CA THR A 4 -24.92 22.10 -3.17
C THR A 4 -25.31 20.63 -3.30
N GLN A 5 -25.83 20.21 -4.46
CA GLN A 5 -26.13 18.80 -4.72
C GLN A 5 -24.85 17.99 -5.02
N LEU A 6 -23.89 18.57 -5.76
CA LEU A 6 -22.58 17.93 -5.94
C LEU A 6 -21.86 17.73 -4.61
N PHE A 7 -21.86 18.74 -3.73
CA PHE A 7 -21.22 18.66 -2.41
C PHE A 7 -21.82 17.56 -1.52
N LYS A 8 -23.16 17.39 -1.54
CA LYS A 8 -23.84 16.31 -0.81
C LYS A 8 -23.49 14.92 -1.35
N ILE A 9 -23.38 14.77 -2.67
CA ILE A 9 -23.00 13.51 -3.31
C ILE A 9 -21.55 13.15 -2.98
N THR A 10 -20.63 14.12 -2.97
CA THR A 10 -19.23 13.88 -2.59
C THR A 10 -19.09 13.46 -1.14
N ILE A 11 -19.87 14.06 -0.22
CA ILE A 11 -19.86 13.69 1.20
C ILE A 11 -20.41 12.28 1.42
N ILE A 12 -21.51 11.92 0.75
CA ILE A 12 -22.08 10.57 0.84
C ILE A 12 -21.10 9.53 0.30
N PHE A 13 -20.37 9.84 -0.78
CA PHE A 13 -19.35 8.95 -1.34
C PHE A 13 -18.12 8.81 -0.43
N LEU A 14 -17.72 9.90 0.27
CA LEU A 14 -16.64 9.87 1.25
C LEU A 14 -17.00 9.03 2.49
N ILE A 15 -18.26 9.11 2.94
CA ILE A 15 -18.79 8.32 4.06
C ILE A 15 -18.88 6.84 3.68
N LEU A 16 -19.32 6.51 2.46
CA LEU A 16 -19.33 5.14 1.94
C LEU A 16 -17.91 4.56 1.77
N MET A 17 -16.93 5.38 1.38
CA MET A 17 -15.52 4.97 1.26
C MET A 17 -14.85 4.75 2.63
N PHE A 18 -15.22 5.51 3.66
CA PHE A 18 -14.77 5.27 5.04
C PHE A 18 -15.46 4.06 5.68
N CYS A 19 -16.66 3.69 5.21
CA CYS A 19 -17.41 2.52 5.71
C CYS A 19 -16.88 1.18 5.14
N SER A 20 -16.03 1.22 4.10
CA SER A 20 -15.31 0.06 3.57
C SER A 20 -13.94 -0.20 4.22
N LEU A 21 -13.58 0.55 5.26
CA LEU A 21 -12.55 0.09 6.19
C LEU A 21 -13.18 -1.05 7.00
N SER A 22 -13.05 -2.28 6.48
CA SER A 22 -13.20 -3.47 7.30
C SER A 22 -12.40 -3.26 8.59
N PRO A 23 -12.93 -3.59 9.77
CA PRO A 23 -12.07 -3.73 10.94
C PRO A 23 -10.92 -4.64 10.52
N CYS A 24 -9.68 -4.15 10.63
CA CYS A 24 -8.53 -5.04 10.64
C CYS A 24 -8.88 -6.09 11.70
N ALA A 25 -8.83 -7.37 11.31
CA ALA A 25 -9.05 -8.47 12.24
C ALA A 25 -8.21 -8.20 13.50
N ALA A 26 -8.88 -8.19 14.65
CA ALA A 26 -8.24 -7.99 15.93
C ALA A 26 -7.09 -9.00 16.07
N ASP A 27 -5.98 -8.53 16.63
CA ASP A 27 -4.87 -9.38 17.08
C ASP A 27 -5.41 -10.59 17.85
N VAL A 28 -4.77 -11.74 17.70
CA VAL A 28 -5.27 -12.98 18.29
C VAL A 28 -5.08 -12.96 19.80
N ASP A 29 -6.24 -12.94 20.45
CA ASP A 29 -6.54 -12.66 21.85
C ASP A 29 -6.48 -13.91 22.77
N PHE A 30 -5.81 -14.99 22.34
CA PHE A 30 -5.70 -16.22 23.13
C PHE A 30 -4.38 -16.97 22.90
N ASN A 31 -4.06 -17.87 23.82
CA ASN A 31 -2.97 -18.83 23.75
C ASN A 31 -3.50 -20.26 23.96
N VAL A 32 -2.96 -21.21 23.21
CA VAL A 32 -3.26 -22.63 23.45
C VAL A 32 -2.20 -23.17 24.41
N GLN A 33 -2.63 -23.55 25.60
CA GLN A 33 -1.76 -24.04 26.66
C GLN A 33 -1.49 -25.55 26.51
N ARG A 34 -2.50 -26.29 26.04
CA ARG A 34 -2.41 -27.74 25.82
C ARG A 34 -3.18 -28.13 24.56
N GLN A 35 -2.59 -29.01 23.76
CA GLN A 35 -3.21 -29.60 22.56
C GLN A 35 -2.90 -31.10 22.50
N ASP A 36 -3.87 -31.92 22.90
CA ASP A 36 -3.78 -33.37 22.73
C ASP A 36 -4.63 -33.79 21.54
N VAL A 37 -4.06 -34.60 20.65
CA VAL A 37 -4.76 -35.14 19.50
C VAL A 37 -4.81 -36.66 19.59
N GLU A 38 -6.00 -37.23 19.46
CA GLU A 38 -6.21 -38.67 19.41
C GLU A 38 -6.77 -39.04 18.04
N ILE A 39 -6.05 -39.91 17.33
CA ILE A 39 -6.34 -40.33 15.96
C ILE A 39 -6.75 -41.80 16.02
N ASN A 40 -8.04 -42.05 15.87
CA ASN A 40 -8.63 -43.38 15.85
C ASN A 40 -8.74 -43.87 14.41
N ILE A 41 -7.97 -44.90 14.05
CA ILE A 41 -7.97 -45.51 12.72
C ILE A 41 -8.79 -46.80 12.79
N TYR A 42 -9.74 -46.95 11.86
CA TYR A 42 -10.62 -48.11 11.76
C TYR A 42 -10.30 -48.97 10.53
N GLU A 43 -10.75 -50.23 10.57
CA GLU A 43 -10.55 -51.20 9.48
C GLU A 43 -11.24 -50.79 8.17
N ASP A 44 -12.29 -49.97 8.25
CA ASP A 44 -13.10 -49.48 7.12
C ASP A 44 -12.50 -48.25 6.40
N TRP A 45 -11.21 -47.96 6.66
CA TRP A 45 -10.45 -46.81 6.16
C TRP A 45 -10.84 -45.44 6.74
N SER A 46 -11.83 -45.39 7.65
CA SER A 46 -12.23 -44.15 8.28
C SER A 46 -11.30 -43.80 9.44
N VAL A 47 -11.12 -42.49 9.66
CA VAL A 47 -10.30 -41.96 10.75
C VAL A 47 -11.14 -40.98 11.56
N GLU A 48 -11.26 -41.20 12.86
CA GLU A 48 -11.88 -40.24 13.77
C GLU A 48 -10.78 -39.49 14.52
N ILE A 49 -10.82 -38.16 14.47
CA ILE A 49 -9.81 -37.30 15.11
C ILE A 49 -10.48 -36.53 16.24
N TRP A 50 -9.92 -36.65 17.44
CA TRP A 50 -10.28 -35.89 18.62
C TRP A 50 -9.17 -34.89 18.96
N TYR A 51 -9.56 -33.65 19.22
CA TYR A 51 -8.71 -32.61 19.77
C TYR A 51 -9.19 -32.28 21.17
N TYR A 52 -8.28 -32.31 22.14
CA TYR A 52 -8.48 -31.81 23.49
C TYR A 52 -7.62 -30.56 23.66
N LEU A 53 -8.28 -29.41 23.79
CA LEU A 53 -7.65 -28.10 23.79
C LEU A 53 -7.87 -27.40 25.13
N THR A 54 -6.80 -26.90 25.73
CA THR A 54 -6.87 -25.93 26.84
C THR A 54 -6.45 -24.57 26.31
N ILE A 55 -7.39 -23.63 26.30
CA ILE A 55 -7.21 -22.30 25.71
C ILE A 55 -7.28 -21.24 26.80
N GLU A 56 -6.22 -20.44 26.92
CA GLU A 56 -6.20 -19.26 27.78
C GLU A 56 -6.47 -18.01 26.94
N THR A 57 -7.53 -17.28 27.27
CA THR A 57 -7.85 -16.03 26.61
C THR A 57 -6.96 -14.92 27.19
N THR A 58 -6.09 -14.31 26.38
CA THR A 58 -5.16 -13.26 26.82
C THR A 58 -5.80 -11.88 26.78
N LEU A 59 -6.73 -11.65 25.86
CA LEU A 59 -7.43 -10.39 25.62
C LEU A 59 -8.90 -10.70 25.26
N GLY A 60 -9.81 -9.75 25.45
CA GLY A 60 -11.22 -9.98 25.13
C GLY A 60 -11.90 -8.70 24.69
N PRO A 61 -13.13 -8.79 24.13
CA PRO A 61 -14.01 -9.96 24.12
C PRO A 61 -13.67 -10.99 23.04
N HIS A 62 -13.58 -12.27 23.41
CA HIS A 62 -13.30 -13.39 22.50
C HIS A 62 -14.45 -14.41 22.49
N ASN A 63 -14.94 -14.79 21.29
CA ASN A 63 -16.21 -15.53 21.16
C ASN A 63 -16.08 -16.92 20.55
N GLY A 64 -14.87 -17.38 20.26
CA GLY A 64 -14.65 -18.67 19.61
C GLY A 64 -13.33 -18.73 18.86
N ILE A 65 -13.07 -19.87 18.25
CA ILE A 65 -11.80 -20.15 17.57
C ILE A 65 -12.03 -20.69 16.16
N TYR A 66 -10.95 -20.69 15.37
CA TYR A 66 -10.87 -21.39 14.10
C TYR A 66 -9.86 -22.52 14.25
N LEU A 67 -10.31 -23.76 14.15
CA LEU A 67 -9.47 -24.95 14.16
C LEU A 67 -9.21 -25.38 12.71
N GLY A 68 -7.93 -25.47 12.32
CA GLY A 68 -7.55 -26.00 11.00
C GLY A 68 -7.94 -27.46 10.86
N ILE A 69 -8.50 -27.83 9.71
CA ILE A 69 -8.81 -29.22 9.35
C ILE A 69 -8.01 -29.64 8.10
N PRO A 70 -7.74 -30.94 7.91
CA PRO A 70 -6.90 -31.41 6.82
C PRO A 70 -7.43 -31.00 5.44
N ASP A 71 -8.73 -31.14 5.22
CA ASP A 71 -9.47 -30.64 4.07
C ASP A 71 -10.99 -30.68 4.32
N SER A 72 -11.76 -30.35 3.29
CA SER A 72 -13.22 -30.39 3.31
C SER A 72 -13.85 -31.79 3.44
N ASN A 73 -13.08 -32.88 3.30
CA ASN A 73 -13.53 -34.28 3.26
C ASN A 73 -13.76 -34.86 4.67
N ILE A 74 -14.53 -34.12 5.47
CA ILE A 74 -14.86 -34.48 6.86
C ILE A 74 -16.38 -34.57 7.08
N SER A 75 -16.81 -35.41 8.02
CA SER A 75 -18.21 -35.53 8.47
C SER A 75 -18.32 -35.53 10.00
N ASP A 76 -19.57 -35.42 10.48
CA ASP A 76 -19.94 -35.60 11.90
C ASP A 76 -19.05 -34.84 12.88
N PHE A 77 -18.74 -33.58 12.54
CA PHE A 77 -17.92 -32.72 13.37
C PHE A 77 -18.74 -32.10 14.51
N GLY A 78 -18.11 -32.00 15.69
CA GLY A 78 -18.72 -31.42 16.87
C GLY A 78 -17.68 -30.87 17.83
N ALA A 79 -18.12 -30.01 18.75
CA ALA A 79 -17.29 -29.53 19.84
C ALA A 79 -18.10 -29.42 21.12
N SER A 80 -17.44 -29.56 22.26
CA SER A 80 -18.06 -29.45 23.58
C SER A 80 -17.10 -28.84 24.62
N VAL A 81 -17.68 -28.18 25.62
CA VAL A 81 -16.99 -27.74 26.84
C VAL A 81 -17.72 -28.38 28.01
N GLY A 82 -17.04 -29.26 28.74
CA GLY A 82 -17.67 -30.12 29.75
C GLY A 82 -18.78 -30.98 29.13
N ASN A 83 -20.03 -30.71 29.51
CA ASN A 83 -21.22 -31.42 29.00
C ASN A 83 -22.05 -30.59 28.01
N GLU A 84 -21.62 -29.37 27.68
CA GLU A 84 -22.34 -28.47 26.80
C GLU A 84 -21.80 -28.59 25.37
N MET A 85 -22.70 -28.85 24.42
CA MET A 85 -22.37 -28.88 22.99
C MET A 85 -22.27 -27.46 22.44
N LEU A 86 -21.19 -27.20 21.70
CA LEU A 86 -20.94 -25.91 21.10
C LEU A 86 -21.48 -25.84 19.67
N LYS A 87 -21.74 -24.62 19.22
CA LYS A 87 -22.02 -24.37 17.81
C LYS A 87 -20.73 -24.48 17.02
N VAL A 88 -20.75 -25.29 15.96
CA VAL A 88 -19.62 -25.48 15.04
C VAL A 88 -20.07 -25.25 13.61
N GLU A 89 -19.28 -24.51 12.84
CA GLU A 89 -19.52 -24.25 11.42
C GLU A 89 -18.25 -24.57 10.62
N LYS A 90 -18.37 -25.38 9.57
CA LYS A 90 -17.29 -25.55 8.59
C LYS A 90 -17.24 -24.32 7.69
N THR A 91 -16.08 -23.67 7.60
CA THR A 91 -15.86 -22.47 6.79
C THR A 91 -14.42 -22.46 6.24
N THR A 92 -14.10 -21.46 5.43
CA THR A 92 -12.73 -21.20 5.00
C THR A 92 -12.19 -19.98 5.75
N TYR A 93 -10.94 -20.04 6.21
CA TYR A 93 -10.24 -18.93 6.85
C TYR A 93 -8.78 -18.89 6.35
N ASN A 94 -8.28 -17.72 5.96
CA ASN A 94 -6.95 -17.54 5.36
C ASN A 94 -6.62 -18.51 4.20
N GLY A 95 -7.63 -18.95 3.46
CA GLY A 95 -7.47 -19.86 2.31
C GLY A 95 -7.41 -21.35 2.66
N GLY A 96 -7.53 -21.73 3.93
CA GLY A 96 -7.65 -23.12 4.39
C GLY A 96 -9.03 -23.45 4.92
N ASP A 97 -9.40 -24.73 4.87
CA ASP A 97 -10.62 -25.23 5.50
C ASP A 97 -10.47 -25.28 7.02
N VAL A 98 -11.47 -24.78 7.73
CA VAL A 98 -11.45 -24.68 9.20
C VAL A 98 -12.81 -25.00 9.80
N LEU A 99 -12.81 -25.45 11.05
CA LEU A 99 -13.99 -25.46 11.91
C LEU A 99 -14.01 -24.18 12.75
N LYS A 100 -15.02 -23.35 12.54
CA LYS A 100 -15.31 -22.22 13.40
C LYS A 100 -16.16 -22.69 14.58
N ILE A 101 -15.59 -22.62 15.77
CA ILE A 101 -16.22 -23.10 17.00
C ILE A 101 -16.55 -21.91 17.87
N TYR A 102 -17.82 -21.77 18.26
CA TYR A 102 -18.28 -20.67 19.09
C TYR A 102 -18.25 -21.05 20.56
N PHE A 103 -17.71 -20.18 21.40
CA PHE A 103 -17.77 -20.35 22.84
C PHE A 103 -19.20 -20.14 23.36
N PRO A 104 -19.58 -20.81 24.47
CA PRO A 104 -20.93 -20.67 25.02
C PRO A 104 -21.17 -19.26 25.56
N GLU A 105 -20.11 -18.66 26.11
CA GLU A 105 -20.09 -17.28 26.59
C GLU A 105 -18.84 -16.57 26.08
N THR A 106 -18.93 -15.24 25.95
CA THR A 106 -17.78 -14.40 25.63
C THR A 106 -16.71 -14.52 26.70
N LYS A 107 -15.47 -14.81 26.26
CA LYS A 107 -14.29 -14.94 27.12
C LYS A 107 -13.51 -13.63 27.20
N TYR A 108 -12.90 -13.41 28.34
CA TYR A 108 -12.08 -12.26 28.67
C TYR A 108 -10.69 -12.69 29.12
N SER A 109 -9.80 -11.71 29.31
CA SER A 109 -8.42 -11.93 29.75
C SER A 109 -8.36 -12.77 31.03
N GLY A 110 -7.58 -13.85 31.00
CA GLY A 110 -7.40 -14.80 32.09
C GLY A 110 -8.38 -15.98 32.10
N ASP A 111 -9.40 -15.99 31.23
CA ASP A 111 -10.33 -17.11 31.15
C ASP A 111 -9.67 -18.33 30.51
N ILE A 112 -9.83 -19.48 31.16
CA ILE A 112 -9.39 -20.78 30.65
C ILE A 112 -10.61 -21.56 30.13
N THR A 113 -10.49 -22.12 28.93
CA THR A 113 -11.53 -22.92 28.29
C THR A 113 -10.95 -24.27 27.88
N ASP A 114 -11.42 -25.34 28.52
CA ASP A 114 -11.13 -26.72 28.15
C ASP A 114 -12.21 -27.24 27.21
N MET A 115 -11.80 -27.62 26.00
CA MET A 115 -12.71 -27.97 24.91
C MET A 115 -12.30 -29.28 24.26
N LYS A 116 -13.30 -30.05 23.87
CA LYS A 116 -13.16 -31.26 23.06
C LYS A 116 -13.75 -31.02 21.70
N VAL A 117 -13.04 -31.37 20.64
CA VAL A 117 -13.51 -31.27 19.25
C VAL A 117 -13.32 -32.63 18.60
N SER A 118 -14.31 -33.12 17.87
CA SER A 118 -14.19 -34.36 17.11
C SER A 118 -14.71 -34.20 15.70
N PHE A 119 -14.17 -34.99 14.77
CA PHE A 119 -14.66 -35.11 13.40
C PHE A 119 -14.15 -36.39 12.75
N TRP A 120 -14.92 -36.90 11.78
CA TRP A 120 -14.52 -38.01 10.93
C TRP A 120 -13.82 -37.48 9.69
N ALA A 121 -12.64 -38.01 9.38
CA ALA A 121 -11.86 -37.71 8.19
C ALA A 121 -11.73 -38.95 7.29
N TYR A 122 -11.96 -38.76 6.00
CA TYR A 122 -11.96 -39.85 5.01
C TYR A 122 -10.81 -39.68 4.02
N ASP A 123 -10.38 -40.81 3.43
CA ASP A 123 -9.28 -40.86 2.46
C ASP A 123 -7.98 -40.21 3.01
N ARG A 124 -7.67 -40.47 4.30
CA ARG A 124 -6.47 -39.95 5.00
C ARG A 124 -5.36 -40.99 5.19
N LEU A 125 -5.62 -42.24 4.81
CA LEU A 125 -4.62 -43.30 4.83
C LEU A 125 -3.97 -43.39 3.46
N PHE A 126 -2.64 -43.31 3.42
CA PHE A 126 -1.86 -43.34 2.19
C PHE A 126 -0.93 -44.56 2.19
N PRO A 127 -0.83 -45.29 1.06
CA PRO A 127 0.13 -46.38 0.94
C PRO A 127 1.55 -45.82 1.02
N ASP A 128 2.47 -46.59 1.62
CA ASP A 128 3.88 -46.22 1.63
C ASP A 128 4.45 -46.27 0.21
N GLN A 129 5.27 -45.28 -0.12
CA GLN A 129 5.90 -45.17 -1.44
C GLN A 129 7.02 -46.19 -1.64
N THR A 130 7.56 -46.74 -0.54
CA THR A 130 8.67 -47.70 -0.57
C THR A 130 8.19 -49.15 -0.49
N ASN A 131 7.12 -49.42 0.25
CA ASN A 131 6.50 -50.73 0.37
C ASN A 131 4.96 -50.63 0.38
N ASP A 132 4.32 -51.13 -0.67
CA ASP A 132 2.86 -51.10 -0.85
C ASP A 132 2.08 -52.02 0.10
N GLU A 133 2.75 -52.93 0.81
CA GLU A 133 2.17 -53.72 1.89
C GLU A 133 1.88 -52.87 3.14
N TYR A 134 2.46 -51.67 3.25
CA TYR A 134 2.25 -50.75 4.36
C TYR A 134 1.36 -49.59 3.95
N ILE A 135 0.52 -49.18 4.89
CA ILE A 135 -0.34 -48.02 4.77
C ILE A 135 -0.26 -47.22 6.07
N GLY A 136 -0.44 -45.92 6.00
CA GLY A 136 -0.42 -45.12 7.21
C GLY A 136 -0.89 -43.71 7.03
N MET A 137 -0.65 -42.92 8.07
CA MET A 137 -1.10 -41.54 8.14
C MET A 137 0.04 -40.64 8.60
N PHE A 138 0.42 -39.73 7.71
CA PHE A 138 1.21 -38.56 8.05
C PHE A 138 0.29 -37.49 8.61
N PHE A 139 0.61 -36.96 9.79
CA PHE A 139 -0.21 -35.97 10.48
C PHE A 139 0.62 -34.84 11.06
N ILE A 140 0.12 -33.63 10.86
CA ILE A 140 0.61 -32.41 11.49
C ILE A 140 -0.59 -31.80 12.22
N PRO A 141 -0.53 -31.62 13.55
CA PRO A 141 -1.61 -30.99 14.30
C PRO A 141 -1.85 -29.54 13.91
N ALA A 142 -3.02 -29.02 14.29
CA ALA A 142 -3.37 -27.63 14.04
C ALA A 142 -2.34 -26.65 14.62
N THR A 143 -2.02 -25.62 13.84
CA THR A 143 -1.07 -24.58 14.20
C THR A 143 -1.78 -23.27 14.53
N TRP A 144 -1.25 -22.50 15.49
CA TRP A 144 -1.89 -21.30 16.02
C TRP A 144 -1.04 -20.05 15.76
N GLN A 145 -0.99 -19.62 14.50
CA GLN A 145 -0.30 -18.39 14.06
C GLN A 145 1.19 -18.29 14.44
N GLY A 146 1.95 -19.37 14.29
CA GLY A 146 3.39 -19.32 14.62
C GLY A 146 3.70 -19.44 16.12
N ARG A 147 2.68 -19.56 17.00
CA ARG A 147 2.89 -19.63 18.45
C ARG A 147 3.28 -21.03 18.91
N THR A 148 4.15 -21.05 19.90
CA THR A 148 4.57 -22.25 20.60
C THR A 148 3.46 -22.75 21.51
N ILE A 149 3.20 -24.06 21.47
CA ILE A 149 2.26 -24.73 22.38
C ILE A 149 3.08 -25.39 23.50
N PRO A 150 2.83 -25.08 24.78
CA PRO A 150 3.61 -25.62 25.90
C PRO A 150 3.56 -27.14 26.03
N ASP A 151 2.37 -27.72 25.84
CA ASP A 151 2.09 -29.15 26.01
C ASP A 151 1.32 -29.66 24.79
N GLN A 152 1.95 -30.53 24.01
CA GLN A 152 1.36 -31.07 22.79
C GLN A 152 1.60 -32.57 22.68
N SER A 153 0.54 -33.33 22.42
CA SER A 153 0.62 -34.77 22.27
C SER A 153 -0.20 -35.28 21.08
N ILE A 154 0.23 -36.39 20.49
CA ILE A 154 -0.51 -37.13 19.45
C ILE A 154 -0.53 -38.60 19.84
N THR A 155 -1.72 -39.19 19.83
CA THR A 155 -1.91 -40.63 20.03
C THR A 155 -2.55 -41.23 18.78
N TYR A 156 -1.86 -42.15 18.12
CA TYR A 156 -2.45 -42.96 17.07
C TYR A 156 -3.01 -44.24 17.68
N ILE A 157 -4.29 -44.52 17.48
CA ILE A 157 -4.93 -45.77 17.88
C ILE A 157 -5.22 -46.56 16.61
N LEU A 158 -4.50 -47.66 16.44
CA LEU A 158 -4.51 -48.47 15.23
C LEU A 158 -5.73 -49.40 15.16
N PRO A 159 -6.02 -50.00 14.00
CA PRO A 159 -7.03 -51.05 13.88
C PRO A 159 -6.78 -52.24 14.82
N GLU A 160 -7.82 -53.03 15.06
CA GLU A 160 -7.73 -54.21 15.93
C GLU A 160 -6.74 -55.24 15.36
N GLY A 161 -6.00 -55.91 16.26
CA GLY A 161 -5.07 -56.99 15.89
C GLY A 161 -3.70 -56.54 15.39
N VAL A 162 -3.46 -55.25 15.14
CA VAL A 162 -2.12 -54.74 14.77
C VAL A 162 -1.19 -54.83 15.98
N SER A 163 -0.06 -55.53 15.87
CA SER A 163 0.98 -55.54 16.92
C SER A 163 2.00 -54.42 16.74
N ALA A 164 2.51 -53.88 17.84
CA ALA A 164 3.52 -52.83 17.85
C ALA A 164 4.80 -53.19 17.07
N ASN A 165 5.16 -54.48 16.98
CA ASN A 165 6.35 -54.94 16.27
C ASN A 165 6.23 -54.82 14.74
N GLU A 166 5.02 -54.74 14.22
CA GLU A 166 4.73 -54.64 12.79
C GLU A 166 4.56 -53.18 12.34
N VAL A 167 4.57 -52.24 13.28
CA VAL A 167 4.33 -50.82 13.01
C VAL A 167 5.65 -50.10 12.80
N LYS A 168 5.69 -49.23 11.80
CA LYS A 168 6.81 -48.32 11.54
C LYS A 168 6.36 -46.91 11.87
N PHE A 169 7.25 -46.14 12.47
CA PHE A 169 6.95 -44.78 12.91
C PHE A 169 8.12 -43.85 12.60
N VAL A 170 7.80 -42.59 12.34
CA VAL A 170 8.75 -41.49 12.23
C VAL A 170 8.09 -40.26 12.87
N PRO A 171 8.69 -39.61 13.88
CA PRO A 171 9.91 -39.98 14.61
C PRO A 171 9.72 -41.21 15.51
N ASN A 172 10.67 -41.50 16.41
CA ASN A 172 10.47 -42.52 17.45
C ASN A 172 9.42 -42.02 18.46
N PRO A 173 8.42 -42.83 18.82
CA PRO A 173 7.41 -42.48 19.81
C PRO A 173 7.98 -42.50 21.22
N ASP A 174 7.36 -41.72 22.09
CA ASP A 174 7.67 -41.68 23.52
C ASP A 174 7.15 -42.91 24.25
N SER A 175 6.00 -43.43 23.82
CA SER A 175 5.40 -44.64 24.41
C SER A 175 4.55 -45.40 23.40
N ILE A 176 4.46 -46.72 23.60
CA ILE A 176 3.58 -47.60 22.84
C ILE A 176 2.80 -48.43 23.86
N PHE A 177 1.48 -48.49 23.69
CA PHE A 177 0.57 -49.25 24.55
C PHE A 177 -0.14 -50.32 23.72
N GLU A 178 -0.08 -51.57 24.17
CA GLU A 178 -0.77 -52.71 23.57
C GLU A 178 -1.88 -53.18 24.51
N ASP A 179 -2.93 -52.35 24.65
CA ASP A 179 -4.13 -52.71 25.42
C ASP A 179 -5.16 -53.40 24.49
N ASP A 180 -6.37 -52.85 24.33
CA ASP A 180 -7.39 -53.38 23.41
C ASP A 180 -6.99 -53.17 21.93
N ARG A 181 -6.43 -52.00 21.64
CA ARG A 181 -5.86 -51.64 20.34
C ARG A 181 -4.47 -51.03 20.57
N THR A 182 -3.55 -51.34 19.67
CA THR A 182 -2.20 -50.78 19.73
C THR A 182 -2.26 -49.27 19.53
N SER A 183 -1.70 -48.55 20.49
CA SER A 183 -1.65 -47.09 20.49
C SER A 183 -0.23 -46.58 20.60
N ILE A 184 0.08 -45.57 19.79
CA ILE A 184 1.43 -44.99 19.64
C ILE A 184 1.36 -43.54 20.05
N TYR A 185 2.10 -43.20 21.10
CA TYR A 185 2.08 -41.91 21.76
C TYR A 185 3.34 -41.11 21.44
N PHE A 186 3.13 -39.86 21.05
CA PHE A 186 4.15 -38.85 20.83
C PHE A 186 3.83 -37.64 21.70
N GLU A 187 4.84 -37.06 22.34
CA GLU A 187 4.73 -35.87 23.17
C GLU A 187 5.87 -34.90 22.87
N GLU A 188 5.55 -33.62 22.75
CA GLU A 188 6.54 -32.56 22.57
C GLU A 188 6.17 -31.37 23.44
N PHE A 189 7.13 -30.92 24.23
CA PHE A 189 7.00 -29.73 25.05
C PHE A 189 7.51 -28.51 24.29
N TYR A 190 6.77 -27.41 24.37
CA TYR A 190 7.11 -26.18 23.65
C TYR A 190 7.25 -26.39 22.13
N ALA A 191 6.35 -27.20 21.56
CA ALA A 191 6.32 -27.49 20.14
C ALA A 191 6.11 -26.20 19.31
N THR A 192 6.88 -26.06 18.23
CA THR A 192 6.64 -25.01 17.25
C THR A 192 5.72 -25.53 16.14
N PRO A 193 4.98 -24.66 15.44
CA PRO A 193 4.07 -25.03 14.35
C PRO A 193 4.66 -25.90 13.23
N GLU A 194 5.98 -25.90 13.08
CA GLU A 194 6.69 -26.60 12.01
C GLU A 194 7.40 -27.88 12.50
N SER A 195 7.36 -28.21 13.80
CA SER A 195 8.27 -29.20 14.40
C SER A 195 7.63 -30.49 14.90
N PHE A 196 6.31 -30.66 14.80
CA PHE A 196 5.62 -31.84 15.34
C PHE A 196 4.84 -32.61 14.28
N ASP A 197 5.56 -33.05 13.26
CA ASP A 197 5.04 -33.97 12.25
C ASP A 197 5.28 -35.42 12.68
N THR A 198 4.25 -36.25 12.49
CA THR A 198 4.30 -37.67 12.86
C THR A 198 3.81 -38.50 11.69
N ASN A 199 4.39 -39.67 11.53
CA ASN A 199 4.02 -40.63 10.52
C ASN A 199 3.99 -42.03 11.15
N VAL A 200 2.86 -42.71 11.00
CA VAL A 200 2.67 -44.07 11.51
C VAL A 200 2.17 -44.94 10.37
N LEU A 201 2.89 -46.02 10.09
CA LEU A 201 2.65 -46.98 9.02
C LEU A 201 2.44 -48.38 9.62
N PHE A 202 1.37 -49.07 9.23
CA PHE A 202 1.04 -50.42 9.66
C PHE A 202 0.70 -51.31 8.44
N PRO A 203 0.67 -52.64 8.59
CA PRO A 203 0.37 -53.52 7.46
C PRO A 203 -1.04 -53.29 6.91
N LYS A 204 -1.16 -53.17 5.59
CA LYS A 204 -2.43 -52.95 4.88
C LYS A 204 -3.42 -54.10 5.05
N ALA A 205 -2.95 -55.30 5.41
CA ALA A 205 -3.77 -56.50 5.59
C ALA A 205 -4.83 -56.38 6.70
N TYR A 206 -4.69 -55.42 7.62
CA TYR A 206 -5.67 -55.15 8.68
C TYR A 206 -6.82 -54.24 8.24
N LEU A 207 -6.81 -53.75 6.99
CA LEU A 207 -7.91 -52.96 6.43
C LEU A 207 -8.79 -53.84 5.54
N VAL A 208 -10.07 -53.50 5.46
CA VAL A 208 -10.98 -54.10 4.47
C VAL A 208 -10.50 -53.78 3.04
N PRO A 209 -10.85 -54.60 2.04
CA PRO A 209 -10.58 -54.28 0.64
C PRO A 209 -11.06 -52.87 0.27
N GLU A 210 -10.30 -52.18 -0.59
CA GLU A 210 -10.54 -50.77 -0.91
C GLU A 210 -11.92 -50.52 -1.55
N ASP A 211 -12.50 -51.53 -2.22
CA ASP A 211 -13.86 -51.50 -2.77
C ASP A 211 -14.96 -51.59 -1.71
N GLU A 212 -14.63 -52.01 -0.50
CA GLU A 212 -15.53 -52.07 0.67
C GLU A 212 -15.30 -50.89 1.63
N LYS A 213 -14.43 -49.94 1.28
CA LYS A 213 -14.13 -48.77 2.13
C LYS A 213 -15.39 -47.96 2.41
N ARG A 214 -15.46 -47.37 3.60
CA ARG A 214 -16.58 -46.51 3.97
C ARG A 214 -16.61 -45.26 3.10
N GLU A 215 -17.70 -45.09 2.34
CA GLU A 215 -17.91 -43.89 1.54
C GLU A 215 -18.12 -42.67 2.43
N ASN A 216 -17.48 -41.55 2.07
CA ASN A 216 -17.70 -40.31 2.79
C ASN A 216 -19.13 -39.78 2.54
N PRO A 217 -19.97 -39.59 3.57
CA PRO A 217 -21.31 -39.01 3.41
C PRO A 217 -21.31 -37.59 2.83
N SER A 218 -20.19 -36.85 2.92
CA SER A 218 -20.05 -35.52 2.31
C SER A 218 -19.60 -35.54 0.85
N SER A 219 -19.22 -36.70 0.29
CA SER A 219 -18.82 -36.85 -1.11
C SER A 219 -20.02 -36.85 -2.08
N GLY A 220 -21.23 -37.09 -1.56
CA GLY A 220 -22.49 -37.05 -2.30
C GLY A 220 -23.17 -35.68 -2.23
N GLY A 221 -22.80 -34.75 -3.10
CA GLY A 221 -23.59 -33.52 -3.28
C GLY A 221 -22.82 -32.25 -3.62
N GLY A 222 -21.96 -32.29 -4.64
CA GLY A 222 -21.45 -31.10 -5.31
C GLY A 222 -22.53 -30.39 -6.14
N GLY A 223 -23.70 -30.10 -5.55
CA GLY A 223 -24.64 -29.13 -6.10
C GLY A 223 -23.99 -27.77 -6.02
N GLY A 224 -23.63 -27.20 -7.18
CA GLY A 224 -23.05 -25.87 -7.32
C GLY A 224 -23.95 -24.81 -6.68
N SER A 225 -23.76 -24.58 -5.38
CA SER A 225 -24.49 -23.60 -4.60
C SER A 225 -23.81 -22.24 -4.71
N SER A 226 -24.28 -21.48 -5.68
CA SER A 226 -24.59 -20.04 -5.59
C SER A 226 -23.50 -19.01 -5.28
N THR A 227 -22.35 -19.37 -4.69
CA THR A 227 -21.29 -18.41 -4.33
C THR A 227 -20.57 -17.84 -5.55
N SER A 228 -20.45 -18.62 -6.63
CA SER A 228 -19.92 -18.12 -7.92
C SER A 228 -20.85 -17.12 -8.60
N PHE A 229 -22.17 -17.23 -8.43
CA PHE A 229 -23.13 -16.27 -8.98
C PHE A 229 -23.06 -14.93 -8.27
N PHE A 230 -22.94 -14.92 -6.94
CA PHE A 230 -22.77 -13.67 -6.18
C PHE A 230 -21.45 -12.98 -6.47
N PHE A 231 -20.35 -13.74 -6.63
CA PHE A 231 -19.06 -13.17 -7.03
C PHE A 231 -19.05 -12.64 -8.48
N MET A 232 -19.69 -13.35 -9.42
CA MET A 232 -19.86 -12.88 -10.80
C MET A 232 -20.72 -11.62 -10.89
N ILE A 233 -21.82 -11.56 -10.13
CA ILE A 233 -22.69 -10.39 -10.08
C ILE A 233 -21.97 -9.21 -9.42
N ALA A 234 -21.26 -9.44 -8.31
CA ALA A 234 -20.48 -8.40 -7.63
C ALA A 234 -19.34 -7.87 -8.52
N ALA A 235 -18.63 -8.76 -9.22
CA ALA A 235 -17.59 -8.38 -10.19
C ALA A 235 -18.19 -7.62 -11.38
N ALA A 236 -19.35 -8.04 -11.90
CA ALA A 236 -20.04 -7.34 -12.98
C ALA A 236 -20.52 -5.94 -12.56
N ILE A 237 -21.03 -5.79 -11.33
CA ILE A 237 -21.41 -4.49 -10.76
C ILE A 237 -20.17 -3.61 -10.59
N PHE A 238 -19.05 -4.16 -10.10
CA PHE A 238 -17.81 -3.42 -9.93
C PHE A 238 -17.25 -2.92 -11.28
N LEU A 239 -17.26 -3.78 -12.30
CA LEU A 239 -16.84 -3.43 -13.66
C LEU A 239 -17.78 -2.38 -14.28
N PHE A 240 -19.09 -2.49 -14.03
CA PHE A 240 -20.09 -1.52 -14.47
C PHE A 240 -19.88 -0.13 -13.83
N VAL A 241 -19.56 -0.08 -12.52
CA VAL A 241 -19.23 1.17 -11.82
C VAL A 241 -17.95 1.78 -12.40
N ILE A 242 -16.92 0.98 -12.67
CA ILE A 242 -15.68 1.47 -13.32
C ILE A 242 -15.98 2.05 -14.70
N VAL A 243 -16.81 1.38 -15.51
CA VAL A 243 -17.21 1.87 -16.84
C VAL A 243 -18.01 3.17 -16.73
N ILE A 244 -18.90 3.32 -15.75
CA ILE A 244 -19.63 4.57 -15.50
C ILE A 244 -18.66 5.69 -15.09
N ILE A 245 -17.65 5.40 -14.26
CA ILE A 245 -16.63 6.39 -13.88
C ILE A 245 -15.80 6.79 -15.11
N ILE A 246 -15.38 5.85 -15.94
CA ILE A 246 -14.64 6.12 -17.18
C ILE A 246 -15.49 6.95 -18.15
N ILE A 247 -16.77 6.60 -18.35
CA ILE A 247 -17.69 7.38 -19.18
C ILE A 247 -17.92 8.77 -18.57
N GLY A 248 -18.07 8.88 -17.26
CA GLY A 248 -18.19 10.14 -16.52
C GLY A 248 -16.96 11.03 -16.67
N VAL A 249 -15.76 10.45 -16.64
CA VAL A 249 -14.49 11.13 -16.91
C VAL A 249 -14.43 11.53 -18.38
N ILE A 250 -14.77 10.67 -19.33
CA ILE A 250 -14.78 10.99 -20.78
C ILE A 250 -15.81 12.09 -21.09
N MET A 251 -17.00 12.03 -20.50
CA MET A 251 -18.06 13.04 -20.67
C MET A 251 -17.74 14.33 -19.93
N GLY A 252 -17.06 14.26 -18.78
CA GLY A 252 -16.52 15.38 -18.02
C GLY A 252 -15.39 16.08 -18.78
N LEU A 253 -14.50 15.32 -19.43
CA LEU A 253 -13.49 15.83 -20.34
C LEU A 253 -14.10 16.43 -21.61
N LYS A 254 -15.20 15.85 -22.14
CA LYS A 254 -15.95 16.41 -23.29
C LYS A 254 -16.69 17.70 -22.94
N LYS A 255 -17.32 17.80 -21.75
CA LYS A 255 -17.93 19.05 -21.24
C LYS A 255 -16.90 20.05 -20.72
N GLY A 256 -15.69 19.60 -20.41
CA GLY A 256 -14.54 20.39 -20.00
C GLY A 256 -13.71 20.94 -21.16
N LYS A 257 -14.10 20.71 -22.43
CA LYS A 257 -13.51 21.42 -23.57
C LYS A 257 -14.01 22.86 -23.57
N LYS A 258 -13.35 23.72 -22.78
CA LYS A 258 -13.23 25.13 -23.18
C LYS A 258 -12.73 25.13 -24.62
N LYS A 259 -13.30 25.99 -25.49
CA LYS A 259 -12.82 26.18 -26.86
C LYS A 259 -11.29 26.19 -26.83
N TYR A 260 -10.70 25.28 -27.58
CA TYR A 260 -9.26 25.20 -27.77
C TYR A 260 -8.82 26.55 -28.35
N VAL A 261 -8.24 27.40 -27.50
CA VAL A 261 -7.41 28.51 -27.96
C VAL A 261 -6.13 27.83 -28.41
N SER A 262 -5.67 28.12 -29.64
CA SER A 262 -4.42 27.53 -30.12
C SER A 262 -3.32 27.78 -29.08
N PRO A 263 -2.55 26.78 -28.68
CA PRO A 263 -1.40 26.99 -27.82
C PRO A 263 -0.41 27.86 -28.60
N GLU A 264 -0.26 29.11 -28.19
CA GLU A 264 0.91 29.88 -28.54
C GLU A 264 2.06 29.30 -27.73
N LEU A 265 2.92 28.55 -28.42
CA LEU A 265 4.20 28.12 -27.88
C LEU A 265 5.09 29.37 -27.75
N ALA A 266 5.05 30.02 -26.59
CA ALA A 266 6.16 30.84 -26.15
C ALA A 266 7.27 29.88 -25.69
N MET A 267 8.22 29.62 -26.57
CA MET A 267 9.47 28.98 -26.21
C MET A 267 10.20 29.92 -25.27
N GLU A 268 10.22 29.58 -23.97
CA GLU A 268 11.21 30.14 -23.04
C GLU A 268 12.59 29.62 -23.48
N SER A 269 13.21 30.33 -24.41
CA SER A 269 14.65 30.29 -24.56
C SER A 269 15.14 31.72 -24.74
N LEU A 270 16.00 32.12 -23.80
CA LEU A 270 16.60 33.43 -23.60
C LEU A 270 15.70 34.34 -22.74
N GLY A 271 15.91 34.27 -21.43
CA GLY A 271 15.37 35.25 -20.49
C GLY A 271 15.72 36.68 -20.91
N VAL A 272 14.93 37.64 -20.39
CA VAL A 272 15.04 39.08 -20.68
C VAL A 272 16.50 39.51 -20.76
N ARG A 273 16.97 39.75 -21.99
CA ARG A 273 18.20 40.49 -22.21
C ARG A 273 17.96 41.88 -21.62
N LYS A 274 18.72 42.25 -20.59
CA LYS A 274 18.64 43.58 -19.92
C LYS A 274 19.02 44.73 -20.86
N ASP A 275 19.49 44.38 -22.04
CA ASP A 275 20.03 45.18 -23.11
C ASP A 275 19.01 45.51 -24.20
N LEU A 276 17.75 45.06 -24.11
CA LEU A 276 16.68 45.52 -25.01
C LEU A 276 16.07 46.84 -24.53
N ASP A 277 15.95 47.81 -25.43
CA ASP A 277 15.19 49.04 -25.16
C ASP A 277 13.68 48.73 -25.07
N ASN A 278 12.94 49.58 -24.36
CA ASN A 278 11.52 49.38 -24.09
C ASN A 278 10.68 49.18 -25.37
N VAL A 279 11.09 49.82 -26.47
CA VAL A 279 10.43 49.71 -27.78
C VAL A 279 10.70 48.33 -28.40
N GLU A 280 11.94 47.86 -28.39
CA GLU A 280 12.32 46.55 -28.96
C GLU A 280 11.67 45.41 -28.19
N ALA A 281 11.64 45.51 -26.85
CA ALA A 281 10.94 44.55 -26.01
C ALA A 281 9.44 44.51 -26.34
N ALA A 282 8.80 45.66 -26.58
CA ALA A 282 7.38 45.70 -26.94
C ALA A 282 7.10 45.02 -28.29
N VAL A 283 8.01 45.16 -29.28
CA VAL A 283 7.90 44.49 -30.58
C VAL A 283 8.09 42.98 -30.44
N VAL A 284 9.10 42.54 -29.69
CA VAL A 284 9.36 41.10 -29.46
C VAL A 284 8.22 40.43 -28.70
N LEU A 285 7.59 41.14 -27.76
CA LEU A 285 6.40 40.67 -27.04
C LEU A 285 5.11 40.71 -27.87
N GLY A 286 5.18 41.11 -29.15
CA GLY A 286 4.00 41.17 -30.02
C GLY A 286 2.94 42.17 -29.56
N SER A 287 3.34 43.25 -28.89
CA SER A 287 2.40 44.29 -28.44
C SER A 287 1.74 45.00 -29.62
N ASP A 288 0.52 45.51 -29.40
CA ASP A 288 -0.23 46.25 -30.43
C ASP A 288 0.62 47.39 -31.05
N PRO A 289 0.61 47.57 -32.39
CA PRO A 289 1.44 48.57 -33.07
C PRO A 289 1.28 49.99 -32.54
N ILE A 290 0.08 50.38 -32.10
CA ILE A 290 -0.17 51.73 -31.56
C ILE A 290 0.62 51.94 -30.26
N LYS A 291 0.74 50.88 -29.45
CA LYS A 291 1.48 50.92 -28.19
C LYS A 291 2.98 51.03 -28.42
N VAL A 292 3.50 50.34 -29.44
CA VAL A 292 4.92 50.45 -29.85
C VAL A 292 5.25 51.86 -30.32
N ILE A 293 4.41 52.47 -31.16
CA ILE A 293 4.60 53.85 -31.64
C ILE A 293 4.58 54.83 -30.46
N ASN A 294 3.65 54.69 -29.52
CA ASN A 294 3.60 55.55 -28.34
C ASN A 294 4.86 55.43 -27.47
N LEU A 295 5.42 54.23 -27.33
CA LEU A 295 6.68 54.02 -26.63
C LEU A 295 7.86 54.68 -27.36
N MET A 296 7.90 54.63 -28.70
CA MET A 296 8.91 55.35 -29.48
C MET A 296 8.83 56.87 -29.24
N VAL A 297 7.64 57.44 -29.35
CA VAL A 297 7.41 58.88 -29.14
C VAL A 297 7.80 59.29 -27.73
N LEU A 298 7.37 58.52 -26.71
CA LEU A 298 7.73 58.77 -25.32
C LEU A 298 9.25 58.69 -25.10
N GLY A 299 9.93 57.78 -25.80
CA GLY A 299 11.40 57.67 -25.78
C GLY A 299 12.08 58.93 -26.31
N ILE A 300 11.58 59.51 -27.40
CA ILE A 300 12.09 60.76 -27.98
C ILE A 300 11.88 61.94 -27.02
N VAL A 301 10.68 62.05 -26.43
CA VAL A 301 10.36 63.11 -25.46
C VAL A 301 11.20 62.99 -24.19
N LYS A 302 11.38 61.77 -23.67
CA LYS A 302 12.18 61.53 -22.47
C LYS A 302 13.66 61.88 -22.66
N LYS A 303 14.18 61.74 -23.90
CA LYS A 303 15.54 62.16 -24.26
C LYS A 303 15.66 63.66 -24.51
N GLY A 304 14.56 64.43 -24.40
CA GLY A 304 14.53 65.87 -24.66
C GLY A 304 14.65 66.25 -26.13
N LEU A 305 14.57 65.27 -27.05
CA LEU A 305 14.84 65.47 -28.48
C LEU A 305 13.61 65.92 -29.27
N GLY A 306 12.43 65.86 -28.68
CA GLY A 306 11.21 66.34 -29.32
C GLY A 306 10.08 66.58 -28.32
N VAL A 307 9.16 67.45 -28.69
CA VAL A 307 7.96 67.77 -27.90
C VAL A 307 6.74 67.38 -28.72
N VAL A 308 5.80 66.67 -28.09
CA VAL A 308 4.53 66.28 -28.72
C VAL A 308 3.54 67.42 -28.55
N GLU A 309 2.99 67.89 -29.66
CA GLU A 309 2.03 69.00 -29.68
C GLU A 309 0.58 68.50 -29.60
N SER A 310 0.26 67.41 -30.31
CA SER A 310 -1.08 66.80 -30.26
C SER A 310 -1.05 65.29 -30.48
N TRP A 311 -1.98 64.57 -29.83
CA TRP A 311 -2.08 63.10 -29.85
C TRP A 311 -3.08 62.54 -30.86
N GLY A 312 -3.76 63.38 -31.66
CA GLY A 312 -4.72 62.90 -32.64
C GLY A 312 -5.05 63.91 -33.74
N PRO A 313 -4.53 63.77 -34.97
CA PRO A 313 -3.39 62.95 -35.43
C PRO A 313 -2.06 63.35 -34.76
N LEU A 314 -1.07 62.45 -34.69
CA LEU A 314 0.19 62.70 -33.97
C LEU A 314 1.07 63.76 -34.69
N THR A 315 1.35 64.87 -34.01
CA THR A 315 2.30 65.91 -34.46
C THR A 315 3.41 66.15 -33.44
N MET A 316 4.67 66.15 -33.90
CA MET A 316 5.84 66.37 -33.04
C MET A 316 6.90 67.23 -33.71
N THR A 317 7.57 68.07 -32.92
CA THR A 317 8.66 68.95 -33.36
C THR A 317 9.97 68.50 -32.72
N ILE A 318 11.01 68.26 -33.53
CA ILE A 318 12.33 67.78 -33.08
C ILE A 318 13.21 68.98 -32.71
N GLN A 319 13.79 68.98 -31.50
CA GLN A 319 14.73 70.00 -31.03
C GLN A 319 16.18 69.56 -31.29
N LYS A 320 17.06 70.47 -31.71
CA LYS A 320 18.50 70.20 -31.90
C LYS A 320 19.22 70.31 -30.54
N GLU A 321 20.04 69.32 -30.21
CA GLU A 321 20.74 69.14 -28.92
C GLU A 321 21.58 70.35 -28.49
N GLU A 322 21.42 70.76 -27.23
CA GLU A 322 22.34 71.65 -26.50
C GLU A 322 23.26 70.79 -25.60
N LYS A 323 24.57 71.03 -25.65
CA LYS A 323 25.62 70.16 -25.09
C LYS A 323 25.76 70.42 -23.58
N ASP A 324 25.22 69.55 -22.73
CA ASP A 324 25.35 69.71 -21.27
C ASP A 324 26.79 69.42 -20.77
N GLU A 325 27.49 70.49 -20.35
CA GLU A 325 28.77 70.43 -19.62
C GLU A 325 28.57 69.84 -18.22
N LYS A 326 28.78 68.52 -18.05
CA LYS A 326 28.69 67.90 -16.72
C LYS A 326 29.88 68.30 -15.84
N ALA A 327 29.58 68.97 -14.72
CA ALA A 327 30.55 69.35 -13.69
C ALA A 327 31.28 68.11 -13.14
N LEU A 328 32.58 68.04 -13.41
CA LEU A 328 33.45 66.98 -12.93
C LEU A 328 33.75 67.18 -11.44
N LYS A 329 34.00 66.09 -10.70
CA LYS A 329 34.38 66.14 -9.28
C LYS A 329 35.71 65.45 -9.08
N CYS A 330 36.53 65.98 -8.17
CA CYS A 330 37.81 65.37 -7.83
C CYS A 330 37.59 64.00 -7.18
N PRO A 331 38.24 62.92 -7.67
CA PRO A 331 38.05 61.57 -7.11
C PRO A 331 38.58 61.43 -5.68
N ASN A 332 39.53 62.27 -5.27
CA ASN A 332 40.14 62.15 -3.95
C ASN A 332 39.29 62.80 -2.85
N CYS A 333 38.79 64.03 -3.08
CA CYS A 333 38.06 64.79 -2.06
C CYS A 333 36.62 65.17 -2.43
N GLY A 334 36.19 64.91 -3.67
CA GLY A 334 34.85 65.23 -4.15
C GLY A 334 34.59 66.70 -4.51
N ALA A 335 35.59 67.58 -4.37
CA ALA A 335 35.46 69.00 -4.74
C ALA A 335 35.16 69.15 -6.25
N PRO A 336 34.35 70.14 -6.66
CA PRO A 336 34.05 70.37 -8.07
C PRO A 336 35.33 70.76 -8.83
N LEU A 337 35.48 70.21 -10.03
CA LEU A 337 36.54 70.48 -10.98
C LEU A 337 35.93 71.14 -12.22
N ALA A 338 36.71 72.00 -12.88
CA ALA A 338 36.28 72.61 -14.12
C ALA A 338 36.17 71.55 -15.22
N SER A 339 35.08 71.60 -16.00
CA SER A 339 34.87 70.74 -17.16
C SER A 339 35.75 71.21 -18.33
N GLY A 340 36.49 70.28 -18.97
CA GLY A 340 37.13 70.54 -20.27
C GLY A 340 38.66 70.72 -20.29
N VAL A 341 39.38 70.46 -19.19
CA VAL A 341 40.87 70.48 -19.18
C VAL A 341 41.43 69.11 -18.81
N ASP A 342 42.26 68.54 -19.69
CA ASP A 342 42.73 67.14 -19.57
C ASP A 342 43.62 66.88 -18.34
N LYS A 343 44.30 67.88 -17.79
CA LYS A 343 45.05 67.79 -16.51
C LYS A 343 44.82 69.03 -15.67
N GLN A 344 44.32 68.88 -14.46
CA GLN A 344 44.13 69.98 -13.52
C GLN A 344 44.46 69.57 -12.09
N LYS A 345 45.03 70.50 -11.33
CA LYS A 345 45.29 70.32 -9.89
C LYS A 345 44.06 70.74 -9.12
N CYS A 346 43.63 69.93 -8.16
CA CYS A 346 42.53 70.30 -7.29
C CYS A 346 43.00 71.35 -6.29
N ASP A 347 42.34 72.50 -6.24
CA ASP A 347 42.68 73.60 -5.33
C ASP A 347 42.49 73.24 -3.85
N TYR A 348 41.60 72.28 -3.55
CA TYR A 348 41.27 71.90 -2.19
C TYR A 348 42.26 70.90 -1.59
N CYS A 349 42.56 69.81 -2.30
CA CYS A 349 43.42 68.75 -1.79
C CYS A 349 44.83 68.74 -2.39
N GLY A 350 45.09 69.59 -3.38
CA GLY A 350 46.36 69.66 -4.08
C GLY A 350 46.64 68.50 -5.04
N SER A 351 45.76 67.51 -5.16
CA SER A 351 45.98 66.36 -6.04
C SER A 351 45.84 66.75 -7.51
N GLU A 352 46.80 66.33 -8.35
CA GLU A 352 46.68 66.43 -9.81
C GLU A 352 45.78 65.33 -10.36
N VAL A 353 44.79 65.75 -11.16
CA VAL A 353 43.76 64.90 -11.75
C VAL A 353 43.87 64.99 -13.27
N GLU A 354 44.04 63.84 -13.92
CA GLU A 354 44.04 63.72 -15.38
C GLU A 354 42.73 63.07 -15.85
N LEU A 355 42.05 63.73 -16.79
CA LEU A 355 40.90 63.19 -17.51
C LEU A 355 41.41 62.39 -18.72
N ARG A 356 41.25 61.06 -18.69
CA ARG A 356 41.52 60.22 -19.85
C ARG A 356 40.22 59.62 -20.39
N GLY A 357 39.85 59.98 -21.62
CA GLY A 357 38.77 59.37 -22.40
C GLY A 357 37.76 60.38 -22.96
N ARG A 358 37.34 60.21 -24.23
CA ARG A 358 36.25 60.99 -24.85
C ARG A 358 34.89 60.35 -24.53
N PRO A 359 33.84 61.15 -24.28
CA PRO A 359 32.50 60.62 -24.03
C PRO A 359 31.92 59.98 -25.31
N THR A 360 31.57 58.70 -25.23
CA THR A 360 30.65 58.07 -26.19
C THR A 360 29.39 57.63 -25.45
N HIS A 361 28.26 57.72 -26.13
CA HIS A 361 26.92 57.90 -25.57
C HIS A 361 26.35 56.69 -24.80
N TYR A 362 27.07 55.58 -24.69
CA TYR A 362 26.61 54.36 -24.01
C TYR A 362 27.72 53.67 -23.21
N GLU A 363 28.48 54.40 -22.41
CA GLU A 363 29.23 53.85 -21.27
C GLU A 363 29.75 55.01 -20.39
N ASN A 364 29.04 55.32 -19.30
CA ASN A 364 29.55 56.28 -18.31
C ASN A 364 30.54 55.57 -17.38
N GLN A 365 31.74 55.29 -17.88
CA GLN A 365 32.90 55.02 -17.02
C GLN A 365 33.98 56.07 -17.31
N PHE A 366 33.83 57.25 -16.69
CA PHE A 366 34.98 58.13 -16.51
C PHE A 366 35.80 57.58 -15.34
N MET A 367 36.96 57.01 -15.62
CA MET A 367 37.92 56.61 -14.60
C MET A 367 38.85 57.78 -14.30
N LEU A 368 38.45 58.62 -13.35
CA LEU A 368 39.32 59.67 -12.82
C LEU A 368 40.38 59.04 -11.91
N HIS A 369 41.63 59.03 -12.36
CA HIS A 369 42.76 58.53 -11.57
C HIS A 369 43.50 59.67 -10.87
N ALA A 370 43.72 59.54 -9.56
CA ALA A 370 44.62 60.41 -8.80
C ALA A 370 46.05 59.87 -8.87
N LEU A 371 47.02 60.70 -9.25
CA LEU A 371 48.39 60.21 -9.55
C LEU A 371 49.35 60.18 -8.35
N LYS A 372 49.07 60.85 -7.22
CA LYS A 372 49.61 60.65 -5.84
C LYS A 372 49.31 61.87 -4.95
N LYS A 373 49.54 61.71 -3.63
CA LYS A 373 49.26 62.70 -2.57
C LYS A 373 50.26 63.84 -2.56
#